data_AF-A0A2K1KFZ8-F1
#
_entry.id   AF-A0A2K1KFZ8-F1
#
_cell.length_a   1.000
_cell.length_b   1.000
_cell.length_c   1.000
_cell.angle_alpha   90.00
_cell.angle_beta   90.00
_cell.angle_gamma   90.00
#
_symmetry.space_group_name_H-M   'P 1'
#
loop_
_entity.id
_entity.type
_entity.pdbx_description
1 polymer ?
#
loop_
_entity_poly.entity_id
_entity_poly.type
_entity_poly.pdbx_seq_one_letter_code
_entity_poly.pdbx_strand_id
1 'polypeptide(L)'
;MAGMPGLEIQRRGEEEDIFDSTVHLEGSHFEQGFQDGFRDGVELGKVEGREVGLKTGFELGEEIGFFRGCVNIWNAVLQKDPSAFSARAQRNIRVFDQQLNNYPLKDPQDERLQDSLDSLRSKFRLIMSLLSIQLDYQGLAKVDHTEDSLF
;
A
#
# COMPACT_ATOMS: atom_id res chain seq x y z
N MET A 1 -31.27 5.15 -87.09
CA MET A 1 -31.31 3.85 -86.39
C MET A 1 -31.07 4.13 -84.91
N ALA A 2 -32.05 3.83 -84.09
CA ALA A 2 -32.07 4.13 -82.66
C ALA A 2 -31.12 3.20 -81.90
N GLY A 3 -30.21 3.75 -81.11
CA GLY A 3 -29.52 3.05 -80.03
C GLY A 3 -30.10 3.52 -78.71
N MET A 4 -30.84 2.65 -78.02
CA MET A 4 -31.45 2.94 -76.71
C MET A 4 -30.35 3.17 -75.66
N PRO A 5 -30.49 4.16 -74.76
CA PRO A 5 -29.61 4.29 -73.61
C PRO A 5 -29.95 3.17 -72.61
N GLY A 6 -28.99 2.29 -72.35
CA GLY A 6 -29.09 1.31 -71.26
C GLY A 6 -29.18 2.06 -69.94
N LEU A 7 -30.18 1.70 -69.13
CA LEU A 7 -30.39 2.26 -67.79
C LEU A 7 -29.13 2.10 -66.94
N GLU A 8 -28.50 3.22 -66.60
CA GLU A 8 -27.69 3.34 -65.40
C GLU A 8 -28.64 3.12 -64.21
N ILE A 9 -28.60 1.92 -63.63
CA ILE A 9 -29.15 1.69 -62.31
C ILE A 9 -28.25 2.46 -61.36
N GLN A 10 -28.64 3.70 -61.08
CA GLN A 10 -28.12 4.52 -60.01
C GLN A 10 -28.03 3.64 -58.76
N ARG A 11 -26.80 3.40 -58.27
CA ARG A 11 -26.56 2.72 -56.99
C ARG A 11 -27.44 3.41 -55.95
N ARG A 12 -28.47 2.71 -55.46
CA ARG A 12 -29.18 3.13 -54.25
C ARG A 12 -28.10 3.19 -53.18
N GLY A 13 -27.81 4.40 -52.72
CA GLY A 13 -26.86 4.64 -51.63
C GLY A 13 -27.19 3.67 -50.51
N GLU A 14 -26.14 3.19 -49.84
CA GLU A 14 -26.23 2.43 -48.61
C GLU A 14 -27.15 3.21 -47.66
N GLU A 15 -28.44 2.86 -47.64
CA GLU A 15 -29.34 3.23 -46.56
C GLU A 15 -28.76 2.48 -45.36
N GLU A 16 -27.98 3.17 -44.52
CA GLU A 16 -27.69 2.69 -43.17
C GLU A 16 -29.04 2.26 -42.58
N ASP A 17 -29.18 0.95 -42.33
CA ASP A 17 -30.43 0.39 -41.83
C ASP A 17 -30.74 1.07 -40.49
N ILE A 18 -31.81 1.85 -40.46
CA ILE A 18 -32.23 2.67 -39.32
C ILE A 18 -32.48 1.84 -38.05
N PHE A 19 -32.64 0.51 -38.18
CA PHE A 19 -32.81 -0.40 -37.05
C PHE A 19 -31.51 -1.11 -36.64
N ASP A 20 -30.42 -0.96 -37.40
CA ASP A 20 -29.14 -1.61 -37.11
C ASP A 20 -28.57 -1.18 -35.75
N SER A 21 -28.70 0.11 -35.43
CA SER A 21 -28.32 0.64 -34.12
C SER A 21 -29.19 0.12 -32.96
N THR A 22 -30.44 -0.27 -33.25
CA THR A 22 -31.36 -0.81 -32.24
C THR A 22 -31.06 -2.28 -31.96
N VAL A 23 -30.68 -3.05 -32.99
CA VAL A 23 -30.29 -4.45 -32.86
C VAL A 23 -28.95 -4.59 -32.12
N HIS A 24 -28.02 -3.64 -32.31
CA HIS A 24 -26.71 -3.64 -31.64
C HIS A 24 -26.69 -2.87 -30.30
N LEU A 25 -27.83 -2.35 -29.85
CA LEU A 25 -27.91 -1.46 -28.69
C LEU A 25 -27.38 -2.11 -27.40
N GLU A 26 -27.74 -3.37 -27.15
CA GLU A 26 -27.29 -4.13 -25.97
C GLU A 26 -25.75 -4.25 -25.95
N GLY A 27 -25.15 -4.65 -27.07
CA GLY A 27 -23.70 -4.77 -27.18
C GLY A 27 -22.99 -3.43 -26.99
N SER A 28 -23.55 -2.34 -27.54
CA SER A 28 -23.00 -1.00 -27.38
C SER A 28 -23.05 -0.50 -25.94
N HIS A 29 -24.14 -0.74 -25.22
CA HIS A 29 -24.28 -0.34 -23.81
C HIS A 29 -23.47 -1.23 -22.88
N PHE A 30 -23.32 -2.52 -23.19
CA PHE A 30 -22.42 -3.40 -22.45
C PHE A 30 -20.97 -2.90 -22.55
N GLU A 31 -20.50 -2.64 -23.77
CA GLU A 31 -19.15 -2.12 -24.00
C GLU A 31 -18.95 -0.76 -23.34
N GLN A 32 -19.94 0.14 -23.47
CA GLN A 32 -19.90 1.45 -22.82
C GLN A 32 -19.83 1.32 -21.29
N GLY A 33 -20.69 0.49 -20.70
CA GLY A 33 -20.71 0.27 -19.25
C GLY A 33 -19.40 -0.36 -18.73
N PHE A 34 -18.80 -1.27 -19.50
CA PHE A 34 -17.48 -1.82 -19.19
C PHE A 34 -16.39 -0.74 -19.25
N GLN A 35 -16.35 0.06 -20.32
CA GLN A 35 -15.36 1.14 -20.47
C GLN A 35 -15.50 2.20 -19.37
N ASP A 36 -16.73 2.57 -19.05
CA ASP A 36 -17.04 3.49 -17.96
C ASP A 36 -16.60 2.94 -16.62
N GLY A 37 -17.01 1.71 -16.28
CA GLY A 37 -16.62 1.06 -15.02
C GLY A 37 -15.12 0.84 -14.90
N PHE A 38 -14.43 0.50 -15.99
CA PHE A 38 -12.97 0.34 -15.99
C PHE A 38 -12.27 1.67 -15.74
N ARG A 39 -12.67 2.74 -16.45
CA ARG A 39 -12.10 4.08 -16.26
C ARG A 39 -12.30 4.56 -14.83
N ASP A 40 -13.52 4.45 -14.32
CA ASP A 40 -13.87 4.92 -12.98
C ASP A 40 -13.14 4.08 -11.91
N GLY A 41 -13.05 2.77 -12.10
CA GLY A 41 -12.31 1.87 -11.20
C GLY A 41 -10.81 2.18 -11.16
N VAL A 42 -10.19 2.54 -12.30
CA VAL A 42 -8.78 2.96 -12.34
C VAL A 42 -8.56 4.29 -11.61
N GLU A 43 -9.49 5.24 -11.72
CA GLU A 43 -9.41 6.51 -11.00
C GLU A 43 -9.58 6.31 -9.49
N LEU A 44 -10.63 5.58 -9.10
CA LEU A 44 -10.92 5.29 -7.70
C LEU A 44 -9.78 4.53 -7.03
N GLY A 45 -9.26 3.49 -7.68
CA GLY A 45 -8.15 2.70 -7.15
C GLY A 45 -6.87 3.50 -6.92
N LYS A 46 -6.63 4.57 -7.71
CA LYS A 46 -5.49 5.48 -7.46
C LYS A 46 -5.69 6.32 -6.21
N VAL A 47 -6.90 6.81 -5.99
CA VAL A 47 -7.24 7.64 -4.82
C VAL A 47 -7.14 6.80 -3.55
N GLU A 48 -7.81 5.65 -3.54
CA GLU A 48 -7.81 4.72 -2.40
C GLU A 48 -6.41 4.20 -2.10
N GLY A 49 -5.68 3.76 -3.13
CA GLY A 49 -4.31 3.28 -2.97
C GLY A 49 -3.38 4.34 -2.38
N ARG A 50 -3.54 5.62 -2.79
CA ARG A 50 -2.78 6.73 -2.22
C ARG A 50 -3.14 6.98 -0.76
N GLU A 51 -4.42 6.98 -0.42
CA GLU A 51 -4.88 7.23 0.94
C GLU A 51 -4.41 6.13 1.91
N VAL A 52 -4.62 4.86 1.53
CA VAL A 52 -4.17 3.69 2.30
C VAL A 52 -2.65 3.69 2.44
N GLY A 53 -1.91 3.95 1.35
CA GLY A 53 -0.46 3.99 1.37
C GLY A 53 0.09 5.11 2.26
N LEU A 54 -0.54 6.28 2.28
CA LEU A 54 -0.15 7.39 3.17
C LEU A 54 -0.39 7.06 4.64
N LYS A 55 -1.57 6.51 4.96
CA LYS A 55 -1.92 6.13 6.33
C LYS A 55 -0.96 5.06 6.87
N THR A 56 -0.86 3.94 6.15
CA THR A 56 -0.03 2.79 6.58
C THR A 56 1.46 3.14 6.58
N GLY A 57 1.92 3.93 5.61
CA GLY A 57 3.30 4.43 5.58
C GLY A 57 3.64 5.34 6.76
N PHE A 58 2.70 6.21 7.18
CA PHE A 58 2.90 7.05 8.36
C PHE A 58 2.95 6.22 9.64
N GLU A 59 2.04 5.27 9.83
CA GLU A 59 2.01 4.37 11.00
C GLU A 59 3.31 3.57 11.13
N LEU A 60 3.79 3.01 10.03
CA LEU A 60 5.08 2.30 9.99
C LEU A 60 6.26 3.25 10.28
N GLY A 61 6.26 4.42 9.67
CA GLY A 61 7.29 5.43 9.87
C GLY A 61 7.37 5.92 11.31
N GLU A 62 6.23 6.14 11.95
CA GLU A 62 6.09 6.49 13.36
C GLU A 62 6.75 5.43 14.25
N GLU A 63 6.41 4.15 14.04
CA GLU A 63 6.93 3.04 14.83
C GLU A 63 8.45 2.84 14.66
N ILE A 64 8.94 2.82 13.43
CA ILE A 64 10.38 2.68 13.17
C ILE A 64 11.16 3.89 13.70
N GLY A 65 10.61 5.10 13.54
CA GLY A 65 11.20 6.33 14.08
C GLY A 65 11.28 6.32 15.61
N PHE A 66 10.22 5.87 16.28
CA PHE A 66 10.18 5.70 17.73
C PHE A 66 11.26 4.73 18.22
N PHE A 67 11.34 3.53 17.61
CA PHE A 67 12.37 2.55 17.96
C PHE A 67 13.79 3.10 17.79
N ARG A 68 14.03 3.84 16.70
CA ARG A 68 15.32 4.51 16.46
C ARG A 68 15.65 5.51 17.57
N GLY A 69 14.67 6.32 17.97
CA GLY A 69 14.82 7.28 19.06
C GLY A 69 15.25 6.61 20.36
N CYS A 70 14.58 5.51 20.75
CA CYS A 70 14.93 4.74 21.94
C CYS A 70 16.36 4.19 21.88
N VAL A 71 16.74 3.55 20.76
CA VAL A 71 18.09 3.00 20.58
C VAL A 71 19.16 4.09 20.67
N ASN A 72 18.92 5.26 20.06
CA ASN A 72 19.86 6.38 20.14
C ASN A 72 20.07 6.84 21.59
N ILE A 73 19.00 6.92 22.38
CA ILE A 73 19.08 7.28 23.80
C ILE A 73 19.87 6.22 24.59
N TRP A 74 19.54 4.94 24.42
CA TRP A 74 20.23 3.86 25.13
C TRP A 74 21.72 3.78 24.76
N ASN A 75 22.05 3.97 23.48
CA ASN A 75 23.44 4.04 23.03
C ASN A 75 24.17 5.27 23.60
N ALA A 76 23.52 6.43 23.68
CA ALA A 76 24.11 7.62 24.30
C ALA A 76 24.37 7.43 25.80
N VAL A 77 23.50 6.69 26.51
CA VAL A 77 23.75 6.29 27.91
C VAL A 77 24.98 5.39 27.99
N LEU A 78 25.07 4.36 27.14
CA LEU A 78 26.22 3.43 27.11
C LEU A 78 27.55 4.11 26.74
N GLN A 79 27.51 5.17 25.93
CA GLN A 79 28.71 5.97 25.62
C GLN A 79 29.21 6.75 26.83
N LYS A 80 28.30 7.26 27.67
CA LYS A 80 28.64 8.00 28.90
C LYS A 80 29.03 7.07 30.04
N ASP A 81 28.36 5.93 30.14
CA ASP A 81 28.62 4.88 31.13
C ASP A 81 28.59 3.50 30.45
N PRO A 82 29.76 2.94 30.08
CA PRO A 82 29.85 1.61 29.47
C PRO A 82 29.35 0.47 30.37
N SER A 83 29.24 0.71 31.68
CA SER A 83 28.71 -0.25 32.64
C SER A 83 27.18 -0.17 32.82
N ALA A 84 26.53 0.79 32.15
CA ALA A 84 25.08 0.92 32.18
C ALA A 84 24.40 -0.33 31.60
N PHE A 85 23.34 -0.76 32.27
CA PHE A 85 22.53 -1.94 31.95
C PHE A 85 23.29 -3.28 32.03
N SER A 86 22.53 -4.38 32.08
CA SER A 86 23.12 -5.71 32.06
C SER A 86 23.79 -6.02 30.71
N ALA A 87 24.83 -6.87 30.70
CA ALA A 87 25.45 -7.35 29.46
C ALA A 87 24.42 -7.97 28.48
N ARG A 88 23.37 -8.60 29.00
CA ARG A 88 22.24 -9.13 28.23
C ARG A 88 21.45 -8.01 27.54
N ALA A 89 21.17 -6.92 28.23
CA ALA A 89 20.49 -5.75 27.67
C ALA A 89 21.35 -5.10 26.58
N GLN A 90 22.64 -4.86 26.86
CA GLN A 90 23.58 -4.28 25.90
C GLN A 90 23.70 -5.11 24.61
N ARG A 91 23.71 -6.45 24.71
CA ARG A 91 23.70 -7.33 23.54
C ARG A 91 22.41 -7.16 22.73
N ASN A 92 21.25 -7.14 23.38
CA ASN A 92 19.98 -7.00 22.68
C ASN A 92 19.80 -5.64 22.03
N ILE A 93 20.26 -4.55 22.68
CA ILE A 93 20.28 -3.20 22.09
C ILE A 93 21.11 -3.18 20.80
N ARG A 94 22.33 -3.75 20.81
CA ARG A 94 23.17 -3.83 19.61
C ARG A 94 22.53 -4.60 18.46
N VAL A 95 21.93 -5.76 18.77
CA VAL A 95 21.22 -6.56 17.74
C VAL A 95 20.02 -5.80 17.22
N PHE A 96 19.25 -5.14 18.08
CA PHE A 96 18.08 -4.37 17.70
C PHE A 96 18.44 -3.18 16.80
N ASP A 97 19.53 -2.46 17.11
CA ASP A 97 20.06 -1.39 16.28
C ASP A 97 20.45 -1.89 14.87
N GLN A 98 21.13 -3.05 14.80
CA GLN A 98 21.46 -3.70 13.52
C GLN A 98 20.20 -4.08 12.73
N GLN A 99 19.18 -4.64 13.38
CA GLN A 99 17.91 -4.98 12.73
C GLN A 99 17.21 -3.73 12.19
N LEU A 100 17.17 -2.64 12.98
CA LEU A 100 16.58 -1.37 12.53
C LEU A 100 17.35 -0.78 11.34
N ASN A 101 18.69 -0.89 11.30
CA ASN A 101 19.50 -0.41 10.18
C ASN A 101 19.27 -1.20 8.88
N ASN A 102 18.91 -2.47 9.01
CA ASN A 102 18.66 -3.36 7.87
C ASN A 102 17.18 -3.43 7.47
N TYR A 103 16.29 -2.71 8.17
CA TYR A 103 14.86 -2.74 7.86
C TYR A 103 14.59 -2.14 6.47
N PRO A 104 13.88 -2.83 5.56
CA PRO A 104 13.79 -2.46 4.14
C PRO A 104 12.77 -1.32 3.89
N LEU A 105 12.96 -0.15 4.50
CA LEU A 105 12.07 1.01 4.36
C LEU A 105 11.86 1.51 2.92
N LYS A 106 12.81 1.21 2.02
CA LYS A 106 12.80 1.69 0.64
C LYS A 106 12.12 0.73 -0.34
N ASP A 107 11.77 -0.47 0.13
CA ASP A 107 11.15 -1.50 -0.69
C ASP A 107 9.80 -1.90 -0.07
N PRO A 108 8.70 -1.19 -0.38
CA PRO A 108 7.39 -1.45 0.19
C PRO A 108 6.78 -2.78 -0.26
N GLN A 109 7.38 -3.48 -1.24
CA GLN A 109 6.94 -4.79 -1.72
C GLN A 109 7.79 -5.94 -1.17
N ASP A 110 8.75 -5.66 -0.28
CA ASP A 110 9.54 -6.71 0.35
C ASP A 110 8.66 -7.57 1.25
N GLU A 111 8.50 -8.83 0.88
CA GLU A 111 7.68 -9.82 1.58
C GLU A 111 8.11 -10.01 3.05
N ARG A 112 9.34 -9.63 3.41
CA ARG A 112 9.89 -9.77 4.77
C ARG A 112 9.54 -8.58 5.68
N LEU A 113 8.86 -7.55 5.18
CA LEU A 113 8.56 -6.32 5.94
C LEU A 113 7.82 -6.61 7.24
N GLN A 114 6.77 -7.43 7.17
CA GLN A 114 5.93 -7.77 8.33
C GLN A 114 6.70 -8.61 9.34
N ASP A 115 7.34 -9.70 8.90
CA ASP A 115 8.16 -10.55 9.77
C ASP A 115 9.30 -9.77 10.45
N SER A 116 9.93 -8.87 9.70
CA SER A 116 10.99 -8.00 10.24
C SER A 116 10.44 -7.04 11.29
N LEU A 117 9.24 -6.50 11.07
CA LEU A 117 8.59 -5.57 12.01
C LEU A 117 8.15 -6.28 13.28
N ASP A 118 7.60 -7.49 13.18
CA ASP A 118 7.22 -8.29 14.35
C ASP A 118 8.43 -8.75 15.16
N SER A 119 9.54 -9.04 14.47
CA SER A 119 10.84 -9.28 15.11
C SER A 119 11.31 -8.05 15.89
N LEU A 120 11.20 -6.86 15.28
CA LEU A 120 11.54 -5.59 15.94
C LEU A 120 10.66 -5.35 17.18
N ARG A 121 9.33 -5.49 17.06
CA ARG A 121 8.38 -5.33 18.18
C ARG A 121 8.70 -6.27 19.34
N SER A 122 8.94 -7.54 19.03
CA SER A 122 9.28 -8.56 20.02
C SER A 122 10.60 -8.25 20.72
N LYS A 123 11.62 -7.82 19.97
CA LYS A 123 12.92 -7.42 20.49
C LYS A 123 12.82 -6.17 21.36
N PHE A 124 12.02 -5.19 20.94
CA PHE A 124 11.76 -3.97 21.69
C PHE A 124 11.14 -4.30 23.06
N ARG A 125 10.06 -5.09 23.10
CA ARG A 125 9.42 -5.53 24.36
C ARG A 125 10.41 -6.27 25.28
N LEU A 126 11.27 -7.12 24.72
CA LEU A 126 12.31 -7.80 25.49
C LEU A 126 13.30 -6.79 26.11
N ILE A 127 13.76 -5.79 25.34
CA ILE A 127 14.66 -4.76 25.87
C ILE A 127 13.98 -3.95 26.97
N MET A 128 12.72 -3.55 26.77
CA MET A 128 11.93 -2.83 27.78
C MET A 128 11.88 -3.60 29.11
N SER A 129 11.61 -4.91 29.05
CA SER A 129 11.65 -5.79 30.21
C SER A 129 13.02 -5.83 30.89
N LEU A 130 14.10 -5.95 30.10
CA LEU A 130 15.48 -6.00 30.61
C LEU A 130 15.96 -4.68 31.23
N LEU A 131 15.43 -3.55 30.78
CA LEU A 131 15.72 -2.22 31.31
C LEU A 131 14.79 -1.83 32.47
N SER A 132 13.75 -2.63 32.73
CA SER A 132 12.68 -2.33 33.70
C SER A 132 12.02 -0.97 33.44
N ILE A 133 11.91 -0.58 32.17
CA ILE A 133 11.22 0.64 31.73
C ILE A 133 9.78 0.25 31.38
N GLN A 134 8.83 1.12 31.70
CA GLN A 134 7.47 1.07 31.15
C GLN A 134 7.32 2.29 30.25
N LEU A 135 7.29 2.06 28.94
CA LEU A 135 7.00 3.11 27.95
C LEU A 135 5.60 2.82 27.42
N ASP A 136 4.71 3.79 27.60
CA ASP A 136 3.41 3.79 26.95
C ASP A 136 3.59 4.37 25.54
N TYR A 137 3.74 3.49 24.55
CA TYR A 137 3.77 3.87 23.15
C TYR A 137 2.50 3.37 22.48
N GLN A 138 1.55 4.29 22.31
CA GLN A 138 0.22 3.99 21.77
C GLN A 138 0.26 3.41 20.35
N GLY A 139 1.34 3.64 19.58
CA GLY A 139 1.51 3.06 18.25
C GLY A 139 1.63 1.53 18.23
N LEU A 140 2.05 0.89 19.33
CA LEU A 140 2.08 -0.58 19.43
C LEU A 140 0.69 -1.22 19.49
N ALA A 141 -0.34 -0.49 19.94
CA ALA A 141 -1.71 -0.97 20.10
C ALA A 141 -2.57 -0.80 18.84
N LYS A 142 -2.15 0.07 17.90
CA LYS A 142 -2.89 0.34 16.65
C LYS A 142 -2.93 -0.87 15.69
N VAL A 143 -2.09 -1.87 15.91
CA VAL A 143 -1.92 -3.04 15.02
C VAL A 143 -2.90 -4.17 15.38
N ASP A 144 -3.42 -4.22 16.61
CA ASP A 144 -4.40 -5.24 17.05
C ASP A 144 -5.84 -4.92 16.61
N HIS A 145 -6.08 -3.74 16.02
CA HIS A 145 -7.39 -3.29 15.56
C HIS A 145 -7.41 -3.11 14.05
N THR A 146 -7.16 -4.18 13.29
CA THR A 146 -7.54 -4.30 11.87
C THR A 146 -8.91 -4.98 11.69
N GLU A 147 -9.79 -4.87 12.67
CA GLU A 147 -11.23 -5.15 12.53
C GLU A 147 -11.99 -3.91 13.02
N ASP A 148 -12.11 -2.91 12.15
CA ASP A 148 -13.21 -1.95 12.14
C ASP A 148 -12.97 -0.95 11.01
N SER A 149 -13.13 -1.43 9.79
CA SER A 149 -13.39 -0.57 8.64
C SER A 149 -14.34 -1.33 7.72
N LEU A 150 -15.55 -1.56 8.23
CA LEU A 150 -16.74 -1.78 7.42
C LEU A 150 -16.99 -0.50 6.62
N PHE A 151 -16.68 -0.54 5.34
CA PHE A 151 -17.45 0.09 4.28
C PHE A 151 -17.44 -0.86 3.08
#